data_AF-A0A7M5XKK1-F1
#
_entry.id   AF-A0A7M5XKK1-F1
#
_cell.length_a   1.000
_cell.length_b   1.000
_cell.length_c   1.000
_cell.angle_alpha   90.00
_cell.angle_beta   90.00
_cell.angle_gamma   90.00
#
_symmetry.space_group_name_H-M   'P 1'
#
loop_
_entity.id
_entity.type
_entity.pdbx_description
1 polymer ?
#
loop_
_entity_poly.entity_id
_entity_poly.type
_entity_poly.pdbx_seq_one_letter_code
_entity_poly.pdbx_strand_id
1 'polypeptide(L)'
;MGWHQILDLYDWDLGPSRYCFGIRFGHKLRHEHIKLDPRSRMRVNLAAQVLSCTVADMLDEQKASGTESLSKFVRLMDTFFDCLNVSRLTNTSGKKAKDKYTGSNDWRFEWLETKFLKFFDDWDDQVNAHGDNLKADEKAKLKLSKQTLVGLRITTRSFIELGKLLFDEEKAAFFLSEKLSQDPVEEYFSKQRARNGPDESPSVSIFNRNVLGLDVTGDELIRVLNGNVRNKEKEASTLNVHDMSRLPTKKQKNTN
;
A
#
# COMPACT_ATOMS: atom_id res chain seq x y z
N MET A 1 -15.94 -15.27 -3.99
CA MET A 1 -15.58 -13.94 -3.46
C MET A 1 -15.96 -12.89 -4.49
N GLY A 2 -16.88 -12.00 -4.17
CA GLY A 2 -17.39 -11.03 -5.14
C GLY A 2 -17.66 -9.67 -4.52
N TRP A 3 -17.59 -8.62 -5.33
CA TRP A 3 -17.88 -7.25 -4.89
C TRP A 3 -19.26 -7.11 -4.25
N HIS A 4 -20.24 -7.90 -4.72
CA HIS A 4 -21.58 -7.97 -4.14
C HIS A 4 -21.59 -8.24 -2.63
N GLN A 5 -20.67 -9.04 -2.10
CA GLN A 5 -20.61 -9.30 -0.65
C GLN A 5 -20.25 -8.03 0.15
N ILE A 6 -19.45 -7.13 -0.43
CA ILE A 6 -19.14 -5.83 0.17
C ILE A 6 -20.32 -4.85 0.02
N LEU A 7 -21.10 -4.95 -1.06
CA LEU A 7 -22.36 -4.21 -1.22
C LEU A 7 -23.36 -4.61 -0.14
N ASP A 8 -23.58 -5.91 0.03
CA ASP A 8 -24.51 -6.46 1.02
C ASP A 8 -24.08 -6.08 2.44
N LEU A 9 -22.76 -6.07 2.72
CA LEU A 9 -22.21 -5.62 3.99
C LEU A 9 -22.46 -4.12 4.22
N TYR A 10 -22.29 -3.29 3.18
CA TYR A 10 -22.53 -1.85 3.26
C TYR A 10 -24.00 -1.53 3.51
N ASP A 11 -24.91 -2.20 2.80
CA ASP A 11 -26.35 -2.05 2.97
C ASP A 11 -26.80 -2.57 4.34
N TRP A 12 -26.20 -3.65 4.83
CA TRP A 12 -26.41 -4.15 6.20
C TRP A 12 -25.92 -3.14 7.27
N ASP A 13 -24.79 -2.47 7.03
CA ASP A 13 -24.26 -1.42 7.93
C ASP A 13 -25.19 -0.18 7.95
N LEU A 14 -25.87 0.12 6.84
CA LEU A 14 -26.86 1.20 6.74
C LEU A 14 -28.26 0.82 7.21
N GLY A 15 -28.59 -0.47 7.22
CA GLY A 15 -29.94 -0.98 7.38
C GLY A 15 -30.55 -0.73 8.77
N PRO A 16 -31.89 -0.66 8.86
CA PRO A 16 -32.63 -0.51 10.12
C PRO A 16 -32.57 -1.77 11.01
N SER A 17 -32.02 -2.88 10.50
CA SER A 17 -31.84 -4.14 11.23
C SER A 17 -30.82 -4.07 12.37
N ARG A 18 -30.09 -2.95 12.52
CA ARG A 18 -29.16 -2.76 13.63
C ARG A 18 -29.80 -2.03 14.79
N TYR A 19 -29.45 -2.49 15.99
CA TYR A 19 -29.98 -2.02 17.28
C TYR A 19 -29.68 -0.54 17.59
N CYS A 20 -28.86 0.15 16.77
CA CYS A 20 -28.46 1.54 16.99
C CYS A 20 -28.51 2.33 15.67
N PHE A 21 -29.58 3.09 15.46
CA PHE A 21 -29.75 3.93 14.28
C PHE A 21 -28.77 5.14 14.35
N GLY A 22 -27.95 5.34 13.32
CA GLY A 22 -27.04 6.48 13.20
C GLY A 22 -25.58 6.25 13.62
N ILE A 23 -25.27 5.18 14.38
CA ILE A 23 -23.88 4.81 14.71
C ILE A 23 -23.47 3.64 13.82
N ARG A 24 -22.51 3.90 12.91
CA ARG A 24 -22.02 2.90 11.96
C ARG A 24 -20.75 2.22 12.43
N PHE A 25 -20.68 0.90 12.28
CA PHE A 25 -19.46 0.12 12.49
C PHE A 25 -18.39 0.55 11.46
N GLY A 26 -18.78 0.58 10.19
CA GLY A 26 -17.95 1.04 9.08
C GLY A 26 -18.01 2.55 8.86
N HIS A 27 -17.85 3.39 9.89
CA HIS A 27 -18.00 4.85 9.75
C HIS A 27 -17.15 5.48 8.62
N LYS A 28 -15.99 4.89 8.31
CA LYS A 28 -15.10 5.31 7.21
C LYS A 28 -15.57 4.86 5.83
N LEU A 29 -16.37 3.78 5.74
CA LEU A 29 -16.97 3.34 4.49
C LEU A 29 -18.09 4.32 4.10
N ARG A 30 -17.90 4.91 2.92
CA ARG A 30 -18.83 5.86 2.29
C ARG A 30 -19.27 5.32 0.95
N HIS A 31 -20.34 5.88 0.40
CA HIS A 31 -20.82 5.57 -0.94
C HIS A 31 -19.70 5.62 -2.01
N GLU A 32 -18.73 6.53 -1.89
CA GLU A 32 -17.55 6.62 -2.77
C GLU A 32 -16.69 5.35 -2.81
N HIS A 33 -16.70 4.54 -1.75
CA HIS A 33 -15.96 3.27 -1.69
C HIS A 33 -16.64 2.18 -2.50
N ILE A 34 -17.96 2.30 -2.63
CA ILE A 34 -18.85 1.31 -3.21
C ILE A 34 -19.05 1.61 -4.70
N LYS A 35 -19.47 2.83 -4.99
CA LYS A 35 -19.66 3.34 -6.34
C LYS A 35 -18.45 4.18 -6.72
N LEU A 36 -17.51 3.54 -7.43
CA LEU A 36 -16.28 4.18 -7.87
C LEU A 36 -16.51 5.02 -9.13
N ASP A 37 -16.23 6.31 -9.04
CA ASP A 37 -16.11 7.22 -10.17
C ASP A 37 -14.71 7.14 -10.78
N PRO A 38 -14.48 7.54 -12.05
CA PRO A 38 -13.16 7.49 -12.68
C PRO A 38 -12.05 8.15 -11.86
N ARG A 39 -12.36 9.26 -11.18
CA ARG A 39 -11.43 9.97 -10.28
C ARG A 39 -11.17 9.20 -8.98
N SER A 40 -12.16 8.48 -8.45
CA SER A 40 -12.02 7.74 -7.19
C SER A 40 -11.27 6.43 -7.36
N ARG A 41 -11.22 5.85 -8.57
CA ARG A 41 -10.46 4.63 -8.88
C ARG A 41 -8.96 4.74 -8.60
N MET A 42 -8.40 5.94 -8.67
CA MET A 42 -6.98 6.19 -8.39
C MET A 42 -6.71 6.48 -6.92
N ARG A 43 -7.74 6.60 -6.07
CA ARG A 43 -7.60 6.98 -4.66
C ARG A 43 -7.27 5.77 -3.80
N VAL A 44 -5.98 5.57 -3.54
CA VAL A 44 -5.46 4.47 -2.72
C VAL A 44 -6.10 4.42 -1.33
N ASN A 45 -6.47 5.57 -0.77
CA ASN A 45 -7.11 5.63 0.54
C ASN A 45 -8.48 4.93 0.59
N LEU A 46 -9.24 4.95 -0.51
CA LEU A 46 -10.53 4.25 -0.57
C LEU A 46 -10.31 2.74 -0.59
N ALA A 47 -9.36 2.25 -1.40
CA ALA A 47 -9.01 0.84 -1.45
C ALA A 47 -8.50 0.33 -0.09
N ALA A 48 -7.61 1.09 0.56
CA ALA A 48 -7.09 0.73 1.89
C ALA A 48 -8.19 0.70 2.97
N GLN A 49 -9.22 1.55 2.86
CA GLN A 49 -10.34 1.55 3.81
C GLN A 49 -11.27 0.35 3.60
N VAL A 50 -11.53 -0.05 2.34
CA VAL A 50 -12.29 -1.27 2.03
C VAL A 50 -11.57 -2.53 2.49
N LEU A 51 -10.25 -2.60 2.29
CA LEU A 51 -9.43 -3.76 2.66
C LEU A 51 -8.85 -3.65 4.07
N SER A 52 -9.59 -3.08 5.02
CA SER A 52 -9.10 -2.89 6.39
C SER A 52 -9.60 -3.97 7.36
N CYS A 53 -8.85 -4.21 8.46
CA CYS A 53 -9.28 -5.15 9.50
C CYS A 53 -10.68 -4.85 10.05
N THR A 54 -11.08 -3.58 10.15
CA THR A 54 -12.44 -3.22 10.61
C THR A 54 -13.52 -3.78 9.69
N VAL A 55 -13.28 -3.81 8.37
CA VAL A 55 -14.23 -4.40 7.41
C VAL A 55 -14.27 -5.92 7.54
N ALA A 56 -13.15 -6.56 7.84
CA ALA A 56 -13.13 -7.98 8.17
C ALA A 56 -13.91 -8.29 9.46
N ASP A 57 -13.77 -7.45 10.50
CA ASP A 57 -14.55 -7.59 11.73
C ASP A 57 -16.06 -7.42 11.47
N MET A 58 -16.44 -6.51 10.56
CA MET A 58 -17.84 -6.36 10.13
C MET A 58 -18.37 -7.61 9.41
N LEU A 59 -17.56 -8.21 8.52
CA LEU A 59 -17.92 -9.44 7.82
C LEU A 59 -18.13 -10.62 8.79
N ASP A 60 -17.30 -10.69 9.82
CA ASP A 60 -17.38 -11.71 10.86
C ASP A 60 -18.62 -11.50 11.75
N GLU A 61 -19.00 -10.25 12.02
CA GLU A 61 -20.21 -9.92 12.78
C GLU A 61 -21.50 -10.18 11.98
N GLN A 62 -21.50 -9.89 10.67
CA GLN A 62 -22.64 -10.14 9.79
C GLN A 62 -22.97 -11.64 9.71
N LYS A 63 -21.96 -12.53 9.84
CA LYS A 63 -22.10 -14.00 9.78
C LYS A 63 -22.84 -14.53 8.55
N ALA A 64 -22.77 -13.80 7.44
CA ALA A 64 -23.37 -14.25 6.18
C ALA A 64 -22.60 -15.45 5.58
N SER A 65 -23.29 -16.31 4.84
CA SER A 65 -22.66 -17.50 4.25
C SER A 65 -21.58 -17.10 3.23
N GLY A 66 -20.40 -17.71 3.35
CA GLY A 66 -19.29 -17.50 2.42
C GLY A 66 -18.53 -16.17 2.57
N THR A 67 -18.73 -15.41 3.65
CA THR A 67 -17.92 -14.20 3.96
C THR A 67 -16.60 -14.53 4.65
N GLU A 68 -16.44 -15.72 5.23
CA GLU A 68 -15.24 -16.14 5.97
C GLU A 68 -13.96 -16.06 5.11
N SER A 69 -14.01 -16.57 3.88
CA SER A 69 -12.87 -16.51 2.95
C SER A 69 -12.51 -15.07 2.57
N LEU A 70 -13.52 -14.19 2.47
CA LEU A 70 -13.33 -12.77 2.19
C LEU A 70 -12.73 -12.03 3.39
N SER A 71 -13.22 -12.31 4.60
CA SER A 71 -12.65 -11.79 5.85
C SER A 71 -11.16 -12.17 5.97
N LYS A 72 -10.82 -13.44 5.73
CA LYS A 72 -9.43 -13.93 5.74
C LYS A 72 -8.56 -13.17 4.74
N PHE A 73 -9.02 -12.99 3.50
CA PHE A 73 -8.28 -12.23 2.49
C PHE A 73 -8.10 -10.76 2.90
N VAL A 74 -9.14 -10.10 3.38
CA VAL A 74 -9.08 -8.68 3.80
C VAL A 74 -8.04 -8.51 4.91
N ARG A 75 -8.02 -9.39 5.92
CA ARG A 75 -7.03 -9.36 7.01
C ARG A 75 -5.60 -9.57 6.51
N LEU A 76 -5.40 -10.50 5.57
CA LEU A 76 -4.10 -10.74 4.96
C LEU A 76 -3.63 -9.50 4.18
N MET A 77 -4.50 -8.88 3.39
CA MET A 77 -4.17 -7.68 2.62
C MET A 77 -3.91 -6.46 3.51
N ASP A 78 -4.70 -6.24 4.57
CA ASP A 78 -4.49 -5.15 5.55
C ASP A 78 -3.11 -5.30 6.23
N THR A 79 -2.79 -6.52 6.69
CA THR A 79 -1.51 -6.80 7.35
C THR A 79 -0.34 -6.66 6.38
N PHE A 80 -0.48 -7.15 5.15
CA PHE A 80 0.53 -6.97 4.09
C PHE A 80 0.78 -5.49 3.82
N PHE A 81 -0.27 -4.70 3.61
CA PHE A 81 -0.14 -3.27 3.35
C PHE A 81 0.52 -2.53 4.52
N ASP A 82 0.19 -2.91 5.76
CA ASP A 82 0.79 -2.31 6.95
C ASP A 82 2.28 -2.65 7.11
N CYS A 83 2.71 -3.88 6.77
CA CYS A 83 4.12 -4.27 6.74
C CYS A 83 4.93 -3.43 5.73
N LEU A 84 4.35 -3.13 4.57
CA LEU A 84 5.03 -2.37 3.50
C LEU A 84 4.92 -0.84 3.65
N ASN A 85 4.18 -0.35 4.65
CA ASN A 85 3.90 1.08 4.82
C ASN A 85 4.28 1.58 6.22
N VAL A 86 5.46 1.16 6.70
CA VAL A 86 6.04 1.61 7.97
C VAL A 86 6.76 2.93 7.75
N SER A 87 6.25 3.99 8.36
CA SER A 87 6.68 5.37 8.11
C SER A 87 7.34 6.05 9.30
N ARG A 88 7.12 5.56 10.53
CA ARG A 88 7.50 6.25 11.76
C ARG A 88 8.44 5.40 12.61
N LEU A 89 9.35 6.06 13.33
CA LEU A 89 10.23 5.40 14.31
C LEU A 89 9.45 4.92 15.54
N THR A 90 8.39 5.63 15.91
CA THR A 90 7.49 5.29 17.01
C THR A 90 6.11 4.99 16.46
N ASN A 91 5.62 3.78 16.74
CA ASN A 91 4.30 3.38 16.30
C ASN A 91 3.22 3.88 17.28
N THR A 92 2.29 4.69 16.77
CA THR A 92 1.14 5.19 17.53
C THR A 92 -0.17 4.50 17.15
N SER A 93 -0.14 3.58 16.19
CA SER A 93 -1.35 2.96 15.61
C SER A 93 -1.87 1.76 16.39
N GLY A 94 -1.10 1.26 17.37
CA GLY A 94 -1.40 0.03 18.10
C GLY A 94 -1.22 -1.26 17.29
N LYS A 95 -0.98 -1.17 15.97
CA LYS A 95 -0.77 -2.34 15.11
C LYS A 95 0.71 -2.73 15.06
N LYS A 96 1.07 -3.91 15.55
CA LYS A 96 2.46 -4.42 15.53
C LYS A 96 3.08 -4.48 14.12
N ALA A 97 2.27 -4.70 13.09
CA ALA A 97 2.74 -4.70 11.70
C ALA A 97 3.37 -3.36 11.27
N LYS A 98 2.99 -2.25 11.93
CA LYS A 98 3.50 -0.90 11.68
C LYS A 98 4.71 -0.49 12.52
N ASP A 99 5.25 -1.41 13.32
CA ASP A 99 6.47 -1.12 14.07
C ASP A 99 7.66 -0.99 13.11
N LYS A 100 8.67 -0.17 13.44
CA LYS A 100 9.92 -0.15 12.67
C LYS A 100 10.55 -1.54 12.63
N TYR A 101 11.15 -1.91 11.51
CA TYR A 101 11.96 -3.12 11.45
C TYR A 101 13.27 -2.89 12.20
N THR A 102 13.71 -3.84 13.02
CA THR A 102 14.92 -3.71 13.84
C THR A 102 15.91 -4.87 13.67
N GLY A 103 15.62 -5.84 12.80
CA GLY A 103 16.49 -6.97 12.57
C GLY A 103 16.00 -7.91 11.48
N SER A 104 16.87 -8.80 11.03
CA SER A 104 16.62 -9.78 9.97
C SER A 104 15.69 -10.92 10.39
N ASN A 105 15.59 -11.21 11.69
CA ASN A 105 14.67 -12.21 12.26
C ASN A 105 13.30 -11.63 12.67
N ASP A 106 12.82 -10.59 11.97
CA ASP A 106 11.50 -10.05 12.21
C ASP A 106 10.40 -11.04 11.77
N TRP A 107 9.42 -11.30 12.65
CA TRP A 107 8.32 -12.23 12.39
C TRP A 107 7.55 -11.89 11.11
N ARG A 108 7.55 -10.63 10.68
CA ARG A 108 6.87 -10.18 9.47
C ARG A 108 7.48 -10.76 8.21
N PHE A 109 8.80 -10.97 8.17
CA PHE A 109 9.43 -11.59 7.01
C PHE A 109 8.98 -13.04 6.84
N GLU A 110 8.96 -13.80 7.94
CA GLU A 110 8.44 -15.17 7.94
C GLU A 110 6.94 -15.18 7.61
N TRP A 111 6.16 -14.28 8.18
CA TRP A 111 4.71 -14.19 7.92
C TRP A 111 4.41 -13.89 6.44
N LEU A 112 5.15 -12.97 5.83
CA LEU A 112 5.01 -12.62 4.42
C LEU A 112 5.24 -13.84 3.50
N GLU A 113 6.22 -14.67 3.82
CA GLU A 113 6.53 -15.87 3.04
C GLU A 113 5.56 -17.03 3.34
N THR A 114 5.40 -17.37 4.61
CA THR A 114 4.73 -18.61 5.05
C THR A 114 3.21 -18.50 5.13
N LYS A 115 2.67 -17.30 5.34
CA LYS A 115 1.21 -17.06 5.47
C LYS A 115 0.68 -16.33 4.26
N PHE A 116 1.28 -15.20 3.88
CA PHE A 116 0.74 -14.35 2.83
C PHE A 116 0.95 -14.94 1.43
N LEU A 117 2.18 -15.31 1.04
CA LEU A 117 2.40 -15.95 -0.27
C LEU A 117 1.75 -17.33 -0.36
N LYS A 118 1.88 -18.14 0.69
CA LYS A 118 1.26 -19.46 0.76
C LYS A 118 -0.26 -19.41 0.56
N PHE A 119 -0.94 -18.38 1.07
CA PHE A 119 -2.38 -18.23 0.83
C PHE A 119 -2.73 -18.16 -0.67
N PHE A 120 -1.91 -17.48 -1.48
CA PHE A 120 -2.12 -17.41 -2.92
C PHE A 120 -1.74 -18.70 -3.64
N ASP A 121 -0.75 -19.46 -3.13
CA ASP A 121 -0.43 -20.80 -3.62
C ASP A 121 -1.60 -21.76 -3.36
N ASP A 122 -2.06 -21.84 -2.10
CA ASP A 122 -3.19 -22.67 -1.71
C ASP A 122 -4.48 -22.30 -2.49
N TRP A 123 -4.69 -21.01 -2.76
CA TRP A 123 -5.83 -20.54 -3.56
C TRP A 123 -5.70 -20.98 -5.03
N ASP A 124 -4.51 -20.89 -5.62
CA ASP A 124 -4.30 -21.35 -7.01
C ASP A 124 -4.50 -22.87 -7.13
N ASP A 125 -3.99 -23.63 -6.15
CA ASP A 125 -4.17 -25.08 -6.08
C ASP A 125 -5.64 -25.48 -5.95
N GLN A 126 -6.42 -24.77 -5.13
CA GLN A 126 -7.87 -25.01 -5.00
C GLN A 126 -8.61 -24.74 -6.31
N VAL A 127 -8.27 -23.66 -7.03
CA VAL A 127 -8.88 -23.34 -8.33
C VAL A 127 -8.50 -24.38 -9.38
N ASN A 128 -7.28 -24.91 -9.33
CA ASN A 128 -6.84 -25.96 -10.25
C ASN A 128 -7.56 -27.28 -9.95
N ALA A 129 -7.65 -27.69 -8.68
CA ALA A 129 -8.27 -28.94 -8.25
C ALA A 129 -9.80 -28.98 -8.44
N HIS A 130 -10.50 -27.87 -8.17
CA HIS A 130 -11.97 -27.80 -8.36
C HIS A 130 -12.36 -27.43 -9.80
N GLY A 131 -11.38 -27.04 -10.61
CA GLY A 131 -11.59 -26.50 -11.94
C GLY A 131 -11.44 -27.52 -13.07
N ASP A 132 -11.26 -28.81 -12.83
CA ASP A 132 -10.97 -29.78 -13.93
C ASP A 132 -11.98 -29.73 -15.09
N ASN A 133 -13.23 -29.32 -14.82
CA ASN A 133 -14.28 -29.15 -15.83
C ASN A 133 -14.49 -27.70 -16.33
N LEU A 134 -13.73 -26.72 -15.84
CA LEU A 134 -13.87 -25.31 -16.20
C LEU A 134 -12.89 -24.90 -17.30
N LYS A 135 -13.34 -24.05 -18.23
CA LYS A 135 -12.45 -23.48 -19.25
C LYS A 135 -11.41 -22.55 -18.62
N ALA A 136 -10.26 -22.37 -19.27
CA ALA A 136 -9.17 -21.52 -18.76
C ALA A 136 -9.64 -20.09 -18.41
N ASP A 137 -10.54 -19.52 -19.22
CA ASP A 137 -11.08 -18.17 -18.99
C ASP A 137 -12.00 -18.09 -17.77
N GLU A 138 -12.70 -19.18 -17.44
CA GLU A 138 -13.56 -19.27 -16.26
C GLU A 138 -12.70 -19.42 -15.01
N LYS A 139 -11.65 -20.26 -15.07
CA LYS A 139 -10.65 -20.36 -13.99
C LYS A 139 -9.97 -19.02 -13.71
N ALA A 140 -9.68 -18.24 -14.74
CA ALA A 140 -9.05 -16.92 -14.59
C ALA A 140 -9.94 -15.92 -13.83
N LYS A 141 -11.27 -16.04 -13.89
CA LYS A 141 -12.21 -15.18 -13.15
C LYS A 141 -12.33 -15.53 -11.67
N LEU A 142 -11.89 -16.74 -11.27
CA LEU A 142 -11.97 -17.21 -9.88
C LEU A 142 -10.80 -16.74 -9.02
N LYS A 143 -9.76 -16.14 -9.63
CA LYS A 143 -8.55 -15.67 -8.96
C LYS A 143 -8.20 -14.25 -9.36
N LEU A 144 -7.21 -13.68 -8.65
CA LEU A 144 -6.63 -12.40 -9.02
C LEU A 144 -5.97 -12.47 -10.41
N SER A 145 -5.84 -11.32 -11.07
CA SER A 145 -5.17 -11.25 -12.37
C SER A 145 -3.75 -11.80 -12.27
N LYS A 146 -3.28 -12.46 -13.34
CA LYS A 146 -1.91 -13.01 -13.40
C LYS A 146 -0.86 -11.94 -13.11
N GLN A 147 -1.04 -10.73 -13.64
CA GLN A 147 -0.13 -9.60 -13.42
C GLN A 147 -0.09 -9.18 -11.95
N THR A 148 -1.26 -9.10 -11.29
CA THR A 148 -1.34 -8.76 -9.85
C THR A 148 -0.64 -9.81 -8.99
N LEU A 149 -0.87 -11.10 -9.24
CA LEU A 149 -0.23 -12.18 -8.48
C LEU A 149 1.29 -12.18 -8.65
N VAL A 150 1.78 -12.02 -9.88
CA VAL A 150 3.22 -11.91 -10.15
C VAL A 150 3.81 -10.68 -9.43
N GLY A 151 3.13 -9.53 -9.51
CA GLY A 151 3.55 -8.31 -8.82
C GLY A 151 3.64 -8.49 -7.30
N LEU A 152 2.65 -9.12 -6.68
CA LEU A 152 2.66 -9.42 -5.24
C LEU A 152 3.82 -10.34 -4.86
N ARG A 153 4.09 -11.39 -5.65
CA ARG A 153 5.19 -12.33 -5.40
C ARG A 153 6.55 -11.66 -5.50
N ILE A 154 6.79 -10.90 -6.56
CA ILE A 154 8.06 -10.17 -6.76
C ILE A 154 8.25 -9.18 -5.62
N THR A 155 7.24 -8.33 -5.35
CA THR A 155 7.32 -7.32 -4.29
C THR A 155 7.63 -7.95 -2.94
N THR A 156 6.94 -9.04 -2.58
CA THR A 156 7.13 -9.70 -1.28
C THR A 156 8.52 -10.31 -1.14
N ARG A 157 8.98 -11.05 -2.15
CA ARG A 157 10.30 -11.71 -2.11
C ARG A 157 11.42 -10.69 -2.10
N SER A 158 11.37 -9.70 -2.99
CA SER A 158 12.37 -8.62 -3.04
C SER A 158 12.39 -7.79 -1.75
N PHE A 159 11.23 -7.56 -1.13
CA PHE A 159 11.16 -6.86 0.16
C PHE A 159 11.82 -7.64 1.29
N ILE A 160 11.58 -8.96 1.36
CA ILE A 160 12.19 -9.83 2.38
C ILE A 160 13.72 -9.87 2.19
N GLU A 161 14.18 -10.09 0.96
CA GLU A 161 15.62 -10.15 0.63
C GLU A 161 16.31 -8.82 0.94
N LEU A 162 15.74 -7.70 0.52
CA LEU A 162 16.27 -6.36 0.81
C LEU A 162 16.31 -6.10 2.31
N GLY A 163 15.23 -6.44 3.03
CA GLY A 163 15.17 -6.27 4.48
C GLY A 163 16.29 -7.05 5.18
N LYS A 164 16.49 -8.31 4.82
CA LYS A 164 17.58 -9.15 5.37
C LYS A 164 18.96 -8.58 5.04
N LEU A 165 19.19 -8.19 3.78
CA LEU A 165 20.45 -7.60 3.34
C LEU A 165 20.80 -6.32 4.14
N LEU A 166 19.82 -5.43 4.36
CA LEU A 166 20.04 -4.21 5.13
C LEU A 166 20.49 -4.47 6.58
N PHE A 167 19.96 -5.51 7.21
CA PHE A 167 20.33 -5.85 8.60
C PHE A 167 21.60 -6.70 8.69
N ASP A 168 21.76 -7.67 7.80
CA ASP A 168 22.83 -8.66 7.87
C ASP A 168 24.14 -8.12 7.26
N GLU A 169 24.08 -7.37 6.16
CA GLU A 169 25.25 -6.83 5.46
C GLU A 169 25.53 -5.39 5.88
N GLU A 170 24.54 -4.49 5.73
CA GLU A 170 24.71 -3.05 5.96
C GLU A 170 24.59 -2.64 7.44
N LYS A 171 24.22 -3.57 8.32
CA LYS A 171 24.06 -3.35 9.78
C LYS A 171 23.15 -2.16 10.12
N ALA A 172 22.08 -1.97 9.34
CA ALA A 172 21.12 -0.91 9.56
C ALA A 172 20.48 -1.03 10.96
N ALA A 173 20.40 0.08 11.72
CA ALA A 173 19.78 0.07 13.05
C ALA A 173 18.26 -0.15 12.98
N PHE A 174 17.63 0.32 11.91
CA PHE A 174 16.22 0.14 11.63
C PHE A 174 15.92 0.27 10.14
N PHE A 175 14.74 -0.19 9.73
CA PHE A 175 14.26 -0.04 8.36
C PHE A 175 12.78 0.42 8.35
N LEU A 176 12.50 1.44 7.53
CA LEU A 176 11.18 2.04 7.31
C LEU A 176 10.72 1.72 5.89
N SER A 177 9.74 0.82 5.76
CA SER A 177 9.32 0.26 4.48
C SER A 177 8.61 1.25 3.56
N GLU A 178 8.01 2.33 4.11
CA GLU A 178 7.37 3.38 3.32
C GLU A 178 8.33 3.99 2.27
N LYS A 179 9.63 4.03 2.56
CA LYS A 179 10.64 4.63 1.68
C LYS A 179 10.82 3.89 0.34
N LEU A 180 10.26 2.69 0.21
CA LEU A 180 10.31 1.91 -1.03
C LEU A 180 9.15 2.20 -1.98
N SER A 181 8.15 3.00 -1.57
CA SER A 181 7.04 3.37 -2.45
C SER A 181 7.39 4.55 -3.35
N GLN A 182 6.64 4.70 -4.45
CA GLN A 182 6.77 5.83 -5.37
C GLN A 182 5.99 7.07 -4.88
N ASP A 183 5.41 7.02 -3.68
CA ASP A 183 4.63 8.12 -3.10
C ASP A 183 5.40 9.46 -3.10
N PRO A 184 6.70 9.53 -2.74
CA PRO A 184 7.43 10.80 -2.79
C PRO A 184 7.48 11.42 -4.20
N VAL A 185 7.52 10.59 -5.24
CA VAL A 185 7.51 11.05 -6.64
C VAL A 185 6.11 11.54 -7.03
N GLU A 186 5.05 10.86 -6.58
CA GLU A 186 3.67 11.32 -6.79
C GLU A 186 3.38 12.63 -6.06
N GLU A 187 3.92 12.80 -4.85
CA GLU A 187 3.86 14.04 -4.07
C GLU A 187 4.52 15.17 -4.86
N TYR A 188 5.73 14.93 -5.40
CA TYR A 188 6.45 15.89 -6.22
C TYR A 188 5.65 16.32 -7.47
N PHE A 189 5.07 15.38 -8.21
CA PHE A 189 4.22 15.71 -9.36
C PHE A 189 2.98 16.50 -8.95
N SER A 190 2.45 16.26 -7.76
CA SER A 190 1.32 17.03 -7.26
C SER A 190 1.73 18.46 -6.90
N LYS A 191 2.94 18.68 -6.34
CA LYS A 191 3.50 20.01 -6.10
C LYS A 191 3.72 20.77 -7.41
N GLN A 192 4.20 20.07 -8.44
CA GLN A 192 4.37 20.61 -9.79
C GLN A 192 3.07 21.14 -10.38
N ARG A 193 1.97 20.37 -10.26
CA ARG A 193 0.63 20.80 -10.71
C ARG A 193 0.08 21.94 -9.86
N ALA A 194 0.20 21.86 -8.54
CA ALA A 194 -0.33 22.86 -7.61
C ALA A 194 0.29 24.26 -7.81
N ARG A 195 1.58 24.33 -8.17
CA ARG A 195 2.29 25.60 -8.38
C ARG A 195 1.75 26.42 -9.55
N ASN A 196 1.06 25.79 -10.50
CA ASN A 196 0.52 26.45 -11.68
C ASN A 196 -0.94 26.92 -11.50
N GLY A 197 -1.47 26.82 -10.26
CA GLY A 197 -2.79 27.31 -9.90
C GLY A 197 -3.91 26.52 -10.61
N PRO A 198 -4.83 27.17 -11.34
CA PRO A 198 -5.92 26.49 -12.05
C PRO A 198 -5.47 25.55 -13.17
N ASP A 199 -4.26 25.74 -13.71
CA ASP A 199 -3.74 24.93 -14.81
C ASP A 199 -2.98 23.71 -14.26
N GLU A 200 -3.72 22.63 -14.06
CA GLU A 200 -3.19 21.36 -13.51
C GLU A 200 -2.34 20.55 -14.51
N SER A 201 -2.17 21.02 -15.75
CA SER A 201 -1.47 20.29 -16.83
C SER A 201 -0.29 21.11 -17.38
N PRO A 202 0.81 21.25 -16.62
CA PRO A 202 1.93 22.08 -17.03
C PRO A 202 2.61 21.55 -18.30
N SER A 203 2.95 22.46 -19.22
CA SER A 203 3.85 22.14 -20.34
C SER A 203 5.27 21.85 -19.83
N VAL A 204 6.11 21.25 -20.67
CA VAL A 204 7.52 20.96 -20.34
C VAL A 204 8.27 22.22 -19.91
N SER A 205 8.01 23.36 -20.56
CA SER A 205 8.63 24.65 -20.19
C SER A 205 8.20 25.12 -18.80
N ILE A 206 6.91 25.01 -18.48
CA ILE A 206 6.35 25.37 -17.17
C ILE A 206 6.90 24.43 -16.09
N PHE A 207 6.94 23.13 -16.37
CA PHE A 207 7.49 22.13 -15.47
C PHE A 207 8.95 22.47 -15.12
N ASN A 208 9.80 22.73 -16.13
CA ASN A 208 11.20 23.09 -15.90
C ASN A 208 11.36 24.39 -15.10
N ARG A 209 10.54 25.40 -15.36
CA ARG A 209 10.52 26.64 -14.56
C ARG A 209 10.16 26.38 -13.10
N ASN A 210 9.20 25.48 -12.87
CA ASN A 210 8.74 25.13 -11.55
C ASN A 210 9.78 24.33 -10.75
N VAL A 211 10.68 23.57 -11.40
CA VAL A 211 11.78 22.83 -10.74
C VAL A 211 12.64 23.76 -9.89
N LEU A 212 13.24 24.79 -10.50
CA LEU A 212 14.07 25.78 -9.78
C LEU A 212 13.30 26.43 -8.64
N GLY A 213 12.03 26.70 -8.89
CA GLY A 213 11.12 27.18 -7.88
C GLY A 213 11.06 26.22 -6.69
N LEU A 214 10.72 24.95 -6.91
CA LEU A 214 10.58 23.93 -5.87
C LEU A 214 11.89 23.72 -5.10
N ASP A 215 13.02 23.71 -5.79
CA ASP A 215 14.35 23.55 -5.19
C ASP A 215 14.68 24.71 -4.23
N VAL A 216 14.35 25.96 -4.62
CA VAL A 216 14.60 27.15 -3.79
C VAL A 216 13.59 27.29 -2.66
N THR A 217 12.30 27.00 -2.92
CA THR A 217 11.25 27.16 -1.90
C THR A 217 11.32 26.06 -0.83
N GLY A 218 11.98 24.93 -1.11
CA GLY A 218 12.03 23.80 -0.20
C GLY A 218 10.69 23.06 -0.09
N ASP A 219 10.75 21.87 0.50
CA ASP A 219 9.66 20.88 0.46
C ASP A 219 8.44 21.27 1.33
N GLU A 220 8.62 22.19 2.27
CA GLU A 220 7.65 22.57 3.31
C GLU A 220 6.68 23.70 2.90
N LEU A 221 7.06 24.52 1.93
CA LEU A 221 6.32 25.75 1.56
C LEU A 221 5.20 25.50 0.54
N ILE A 222 5.25 24.41 -0.24
CA ILE A 222 4.20 24.04 -1.21
C ILE A 222 3.42 22.83 -0.71
N ARG A 223 2.28 23.12 -0.08
CA ARG A 223 1.37 22.11 0.48
C ARG A 223 0.33 21.68 -0.55
N VAL A 224 0.33 20.39 -0.90
CA VAL A 224 -0.71 19.81 -1.78
C VAL A 224 -1.85 19.31 -0.89
N LEU A 225 -3.02 19.95 -0.98
CA LEU A 225 -4.20 19.60 -0.17
C LEU A 225 -4.99 18.40 -0.74
N ASN A 226 -4.91 18.14 -2.05
CA ASN A 226 -5.79 17.20 -2.77
C ASN A 226 -5.07 16.00 -3.42
N GLY A 227 -3.84 15.68 -2.99
CA GLY A 227 -3.08 14.54 -3.51
C GLY A 227 -3.46 13.20 -2.87
N ASN A 228 -3.10 12.10 -3.54
CA ASN A 228 -3.16 10.74 -2.96
C ASN A 228 -2.24 10.61 -1.74
N VAL A 229 -1.10 11.30 -1.77
CA VAL A 229 -0.17 11.46 -0.65
C VAL A 229 -0.68 12.58 0.24
N ARG A 230 -1.15 12.23 1.43
CA ARG A 230 -1.57 13.21 2.45
C ARG A 230 -0.36 13.65 3.25
N ASN A 231 -0.32 14.93 3.62
CA ASN A 231 0.70 15.54 4.48
C ASN A 231 1.01 14.63 5.68
N LYS A 232 2.22 14.06 5.72
CA LYS A 232 2.76 13.37 6.89
C LYS A 232 3.74 14.33 7.54
N GLU A 233 3.69 14.46 8.86
CA GLU A 233 4.82 15.00 9.63
C GLU A 233 6.01 14.08 9.35
N LYS A 234 6.90 14.52 8.46
CA LYS A 234 8.15 13.84 8.16
C LYS A 234 9.05 14.14 9.35
N GLU A 235 9.46 13.12 10.12
CA GLU A 235 10.64 13.28 10.97
C GLU A 235 11.78 13.71 10.05
N ALA A 236 12.41 14.85 10.35
CA ALA A 236 13.37 15.50 9.48
C ALA A 236 14.47 14.50 9.12
N SER A 237 14.42 13.97 7.89
CA SER A 237 15.54 13.25 7.32
C SER A 237 16.60 14.31 7.07
N THR A 238 17.60 14.39 7.94
CA THR A 238 18.80 15.22 7.82
C THR A 238 19.72 14.78 6.69
N LEU A 239 19.16 14.22 5.61
CA LEU A 239 19.89 13.94 4.39
C LEU A 239 20.09 15.28 3.67
N ASN A 240 21.28 15.83 3.87
CA ASN A 240 21.74 16.98 3.11
C ASN A 240 21.90 16.53 1.65
N VAL A 241 21.00 16.97 0.78
CA VAL A 241 21.01 16.64 -0.66
C VAL A 241 22.29 17.16 -1.35
N HIS A 242 23.07 18.00 -0.67
CA HIS A 242 24.40 18.46 -1.09
C HIS A 242 25.58 17.64 -0.55
N ASP A 243 25.34 16.53 0.17
CA ASP A 243 26.41 15.60 0.54
C ASP A 243 26.85 14.81 -0.71
N MET A 244 27.70 15.46 -1.50
CA MET A 244 28.45 14.90 -2.61
C MET A 244 29.60 14.00 -2.11
N SER A 245 29.34 13.16 -1.11
CA SER A 245 30.26 12.07 -0.78
C SER A 245 30.48 11.28 -2.07
N ARG A 246 31.77 11.24 -2.49
CA ARG A 246 32.16 10.81 -3.84
C ARG A 246 31.59 9.41 -4.08
N LEU A 247 30.77 9.28 -5.12
CA LEU A 247 30.36 7.98 -5.64
C LEU A 247 31.62 7.11 -5.82
N PRO A 248 31.62 5.85 -5.36
CA PRO A 248 32.79 4.99 -5.44
C PRO A 248 33.24 4.85 -6.90
N THR A 249 34.34 5.51 -7.26
CA THR A 249 34.93 5.43 -8.58
C THR A 249 35.70 4.13 -8.74
N LYS A 250 35.56 3.49 -9.90
CA LYS A 250 36.25 2.25 -10.29
C LYS A 250 37.76 2.40 -10.08
N LYS A 251 38.38 1.51 -9.30
CA LYS A 251 39.85 1.49 -9.12
C LYS A 251 40.53 1.39 -10.49
N GLN A 252 41.42 2.33 -10.80
CA GLN A 252 42.27 2.25 -11.98
C GLN A 252 43.16 1.02 -11.87
N LYS A 253 43.19 0.19 -12.92
CA LYS A 253 44.14 -0.91 -13.03
C LYS A 253 45.53 -0.30 -13.26
N ASN A 254 46.46 -0.52 -12.34
CA ASN A 254 47.87 -0.24 -12.59
C ASN A 254 48.35 -1.17 -13.71
N THR A 255 48.69 -0.57 -14.84
CA THR A 255 49.50 -1.22 -15.89
C THR A 255 50.97 -1.02 -15.52
N ASN A 256 51.64 -2.11 -15.13
CA ASN A 256 53.10 -2.22 -15.27
C ASN A 256 53.41 -2.87 -16.61
#